data_AF-A0A316SBH8-F1
#
_entry.id   AF-A0A316SBH8-F1
#
_cell.length_a   1.000
_cell.length_b   1.000
_cell.length_c   1.000
_cell.angle_alpha   90.00
_cell.angle_beta   90.00
_cell.angle_gamma   90.00
#
_symmetry.space_group_name_H-M   'P 1'
#
loop_
_entity.id
_entity.type
_entity.pdbx_description
1 polymer ?
#
loop_
_entity_poly.entity_id
_entity_poly.type
_entity_poly.pdbx_seq_one_letter_code
_entity_poly.pdbx_strand_id
1 'polypeptide(L)'
;MERAAKTAPAQLREYLPDKLVLGEVKKNIASKDDLEYFMRATSHAAEPDAFTFVPTENSITTKLDLIRAQEGVERVNAARAKRADEARKEGNTNATKTELKRQSLDPIDYNPLNKSNKDIKKFIKLISRLDTDADRDRKSELYKKNYLKAAENELGKRAARKLADAIRGMTGQEVYDAVFADPLLHIDTIYFSSYYEQQMFLNRILATWEKYGYDSNS
;
A
#
# COMPACT_ATOMS: atom_id res chain seq x y z
N MET A 1 11.07 13.41 25.24
CA MET A 1 12.30 12.79 24.69
C MET A 1 13.59 13.21 25.41
N GLU A 2 13.84 14.50 25.67
CA GLU A 2 15.12 14.94 26.27
C GLU A 2 15.41 14.41 27.68
N ARG A 3 14.38 14.17 28.52
CA ARG A 3 14.58 13.65 29.88
C ARG A 3 15.00 12.17 29.91
N ALA A 4 14.37 11.32 29.10
CA ALA A 4 14.70 9.88 29.04
C ALA A 4 16.08 9.62 28.40
N ALA A 5 16.48 10.43 27.42
CA ALA A 5 17.81 10.34 26.81
C ALA A 5 18.95 10.77 27.75
N LYS A 6 18.66 11.61 28.75
CA LYS A 6 19.61 12.04 29.79
C LYS A 6 19.79 11.00 30.89
N THR A 7 18.78 10.18 31.19
CA THR A 7 18.80 9.18 32.27
C THR A 7 19.13 7.76 31.80
N ALA A 8 18.98 7.45 30.50
CA ALA A 8 19.34 6.14 29.96
C ALA A 8 20.88 5.95 29.94
N PRO A 9 21.38 4.76 30.34
CA PRO A 9 22.78 4.37 30.14
C PRO A 9 23.22 4.63 28.69
N ALA A 10 24.45 5.11 28.49
CA ALA A 10 24.94 5.50 27.16
C ALA A 10 24.78 4.41 26.09
N GLN A 11 24.90 3.14 26.52
CA GLN A 11 24.73 1.94 25.69
C GLN A 11 23.29 1.73 25.20
N LEU A 12 22.29 2.23 25.92
CA LEU A 12 20.88 2.01 25.59
C LEU A 12 20.28 3.14 24.74
N ARG A 13 21.04 4.21 24.49
CA ARG A 13 20.58 5.36 23.68
C ARG A 13 20.27 4.99 22.23
N GLU A 14 20.94 3.99 21.68
CA GLU A 14 20.72 3.53 20.30
C GLU A 14 19.32 2.90 20.10
N TYR A 15 18.74 2.37 21.18
CA TYR A 15 17.42 1.74 21.14
C TYR A 15 16.27 2.73 21.33
N LEU A 16 16.56 3.98 21.69
CA LEU A 16 15.53 5.00 21.84
C LEU A 16 14.87 5.32 20.48
N PRO A 17 13.59 5.72 20.49
CA PRO A 17 12.89 6.19 19.30
C PRO A 17 13.58 7.42 18.69
N ASP A 18 13.53 7.51 17.36
CA ASP A 18 14.09 8.64 16.62
C ASP A 18 13.35 9.94 17.00
N LYS A 19 14.06 11.07 16.99
CA LYS A 19 13.43 12.38 17.24
C LYS A 19 12.35 12.66 16.20
N LEU A 20 11.20 13.15 16.66
CA LEU A 20 10.11 13.60 15.79
C LEU A 20 10.54 14.85 15.01
N VAL A 21 10.47 14.76 13.69
CA VAL A 21 10.74 15.88 12.79
C VAL A 21 9.40 16.41 12.27
N LEU A 22 9.05 17.66 12.62
CA LEU A 22 7.78 18.30 12.24
C LEU A 22 7.50 18.25 10.73
N GLY A 23 8.53 18.37 9.90
CA GLY A 23 8.41 18.28 8.45
C GLY A 23 7.97 16.89 7.95
N GLU A 24 8.31 15.81 8.66
CA GLU A 24 7.87 14.45 8.33
C GLU A 24 6.44 14.20 8.83
N VAL A 25 6.13 14.70 10.03
CA VAL A 25 4.78 14.62 10.61
C VAL A 25 3.75 15.27 9.68
N LYS A 26 4.04 16.47 9.18
CA LYS A 26 3.12 17.20 8.28
C LYS A 26 2.89 16.47 6.95
N LYS A 27 3.84 15.66 6.47
CA LYS A 27 3.68 14.88 5.22
C LYS A 27 2.76 13.67 5.41
N ASN A 28 2.64 13.17 6.63
CA ASN A 28 1.88 11.96 6.95
C ASN A 28 0.47 12.25 7.47
N ILE A 29 0.12 13.51 7.73
CA ILE A 29 -1.20 13.94 8.16
C ILE A 29 -1.91 14.57 6.95
N ALA A 30 -2.82 13.82 6.33
CA ALA A 30 -3.62 14.29 5.21
C ALA A 30 -5.09 14.55 5.60
N SER A 31 -5.56 13.91 6.67
CA SER A 31 -6.93 13.97 7.15
C SER A 31 -7.02 14.28 8.65
N LYS A 32 -8.24 14.55 9.12
CA LYS A 32 -8.55 14.70 10.55
C LYS A 32 -8.24 13.40 11.31
N ASP A 33 -8.56 12.25 10.73
CA ASP A 33 -8.35 10.95 11.35
C ASP A 33 -6.84 10.65 11.49
N ASP A 34 -6.02 11.04 10.51
CA ASP A 34 -4.56 10.94 10.60
C ASP A 34 -4.00 11.80 11.74
N LEU A 35 -4.57 13.00 11.94
CA LEU A 35 -4.17 13.90 13.01
C LEU A 35 -4.55 13.32 14.39
N GLU A 36 -5.77 12.81 14.54
CA GLU A 36 -6.22 12.17 15.78
C GLU A 36 -5.40 10.93 16.11
N TYR A 37 -5.05 10.13 15.11
CA TYR A 37 -4.14 9.00 15.26
C TYR A 37 -2.75 9.46 15.70
N PHE A 38 -2.18 10.48 15.06
CA PHE A 38 -0.89 11.03 15.44
C PHE A 38 -0.89 11.55 16.88
N MET A 39 -1.96 12.22 17.30
CA MET A 39 -2.14 12.70 18.68
C MET A 39 -2.22 11.53 19.67
N ARG A 40 -2.91 10.45 19.34
CA ARG A 40 -2.99 9.23 20.16
C ARG A 40 -1.63 8.56 20.28
N ALA A 41 -0.97 8.28 19.16
CA ALA A 41 0.36 7.69 19.11
C ALA A 41 1.44 8.53 19.81
N THR A 42 1.27 9.86 19.89
CA THR A 42 2.19 10.76 20.63
C THR A 42 1.85 10.86 22.11
N SER A 43 0.59 10.67 22.49
CA SER A 43 0.18 10.61 23.90
C SER A 43 0.88 9.45 24.64
N HIS A 44 1.06 8.30 23.98
CA HIS A 44 1.86 7.19 24.52
C HIS A 44 3.32 7.56 24.79
N ALA A 45 3.90 8.52 24.06
CA ALA A 45 5.26 9.00 24.34
C ALA A 45 5.36 9.89 25.58
N ALA A 46 4.22 10.34 26.11
CA ALA A 46 4.12 11.09 27.37
C ALA A 46 3.89 10.19 28.59
N GLU A 47 3.62 8.89 28.39
CA GLU A 47 3.49 7.94 29.49
C GLU A 47 4.81 7.82 30.29
N PRO A 48 4.75 7.67 31.62
CA PRO A 48 5.94 7.55 32.46
C PRO A 48 6.86 6.39 32.07
N ASP A 49 6.31 5.31 31.55
CA ASP A 49 7.00 4.06 31.21
C ASP A 49 7.16 3.86 29.69
N ALA A 50 6.85 4.86 28.86
CA ALA A 50 6.94 4.78 27.40
C ALA A 50 8.32 4.33 26.89
N PHE A 51 9.37 4.75 27.59
CA PHE A 51 10.77 4.50 27.22
C PHE A 51 11.38 3.35 28.03
N THR A 52 10.57 2.52 28.68
CA THR A 52 11.05 1.29 29.30
C THR A 52 11.54 0.32 28.22
N PHE A 53 12.68 -0.30 28.49
CA PHE A 53 13.32 -1.24 27.59
C PHE A 53 12.70 -2.62 27.74
N VAL A 54 12.28 -3.20 26.61
CA VAL A 54 11.69 -4.53 26.54
C VAL A 54 12.63 -5.45 25.77
N PRO A 55 13.04 -6.59 26.33
CA PRO A 55 13.85 -7.56 25.61
C PRO A 55 13.01 -8.23 24.51
N THR A 56 13.65 -8.46 23.37
CA THR A 56 13.14 -9.27 22.23
C THR A 56 14.11 -10.44 22.03
N GLU A 57 13.73 -11.45 21.25
CA GLU A 57 14.57 -12.63 21.01
C GLU A 57 15.99 -12.28 20.54
N ASN A 58 16.15 -11.20 19.76
CA ASN A 58 17.40 -10.84 19.11
C ASN A 58 17.90 -9.41 19.42
N SER A 59 17.25 -8.68 20.34
CA SER A 59 17.56 -7.26 20.60
C SER A 59 16.83 -6.69 21.83
N ILE A 60 16.92 -5.38 22.04
CA ILE A 60 16.14 -4.62 23.01
C ILE A 60 15.32 -3.58 22.24
N THR A 61 14.06 -3.36 22.61
CA THR A 61 13.23 -2.29 22.03
C THR A 61 12.59 -1.46 23.15
N THR A 62 11.74 -0.50 22.82
CA THR A 62 11.01 0.30 23.82
C THR A 62 9.52 -0.05 23.84
N LYS A 63 8.86 0.10 25.00
CA LYS A 63 7.39 -0.03 25.11
C LYS A 63 6.67 0.82 24.07
N LEU A 64 7.15 2.04 23.82
CA LEU A 64 6.59 2.93 22.81
C LEU A 64 6.65 2.35 21.39
N ASP A 65 7.77 1.75 20.99
CA ASP A 65 7.90 1.17 19.65
C ASP A 65 7.01 -0.08 19.48
N LEU A 66 6.81 -0.87 20.55
CA LEU A 66 5.87 -1.99 20.55
C LEU A 66 4.42 -1.52 20.36
N ILE A 67 3.99 -0.52 21.14
CA ILE A 67 2.65 0.06 21.03
C ILE A 67 2.42 0.60 19.61
N ARG A 68 3.37 1.39 19.09
CA ARG A 68 3.26 1.96 17.73
C ARG A 68 3.17 0.89 16.64
N ALA A 69 3.90 -0.22 16.79
CA ALA A 69 3.83 -1.31 15.84
C ALA A 69 2.46 -2.02 15.92
N GLN A 70 1.97 -2.26 17.13
CA GLN A 70 0.68 -2.93 17.36
C GLN A 70 -0.50 -2.08 16.87
N GLU A 71 -0.59 -0.81 17.27
CA GLU A 71 -1.64 0.12 16.81
C GLU A 71 -1.64 0.26 15.29
N GLY A 72 -0.45 0.30 14.69
CA GLY A 72 -0.29 0.34 13.24
C GLY A 72 -0.83 -0.91 12.55
N VAL A 73 -0.58 -2.10 13.12
CA VAL A 73 -1.13 -3.38 12.61
C VAL A 73 -2.65 -3.42 12.75
N GLU A 74 -3.18 -3.06 13.91
CA GLU A 74 -4.62 -3.03 14.19
C GLU A 74 -5.35 -2.13 13.18
N ARG A 75 -4.79 -0.96 12.89
CA ARG A 75 -5.32 -0.01 11.93
C ARG A 75 -5.30 -0.56 10.49
N VAL A 76 -4.17 -1.11 10.04
CA VAL A 76 -4.08 -1.73 8.71
C VAL A 76 -5.06 -2.91 8.59
N ASN A 77 -5.19 -3.71 9.64
CA ASN A 77 -6.12 -4.83 9.68
C ASN A 77 -7.59 -4.35 9.69
N ALA A 78 -7.92 -3.25 10.38
CA ALA A 78 -9.25 -2.65 10.33
C ALA A 78 -9.59 -2.13 8.93
N ALA A 79 -8.64 -1.47 8.27
CA ALA A 79 -8.81 -1.01 6.89
C ALA A 79 -8.98 -2.21 5.92
N ARG A 80 -8.19 -3.27 6.10
CA ARG A 80 -8.33 -4.53 5.33
C ARG A 80 -9.67 -5.22 5.58
N ALA A 81 -10.13 -5.28 6.83
CA ALA A 81 -11.42 -5.87 7.20
C ALA A 81 -12.59 -5.11 6.58
N LYS A 82 -12.57 -3.77 6.65
CA LYS A 82 -13.59 -2.93 5.99
C LYS A 82 -13.66 -3.20 4.49
N ARG A 83 -12.50 -3.30 3.83
CA ARG A 83 -12.42 -3.62 2.38
C ARG A 83 -12.88 -5.05 2.09
N ALA A 84 -12.57 -6.01 2.96
CA ALA A 84 -13.05 -7.39 2.82
C ALA A 84 -14.58 -7.45 2.94
N ASP A 85 -15.17 -6.64 3.81
CA ASP A 85 -16.62 -6.54 3.97
C ASP A 85 -17.28 -5.81 2.80
N GLU A 86 -16.67 -4.74 2.27
CA GLU A 86 -17.10 -4.08 1.03
C GLU A 86 -17.07 -5.07 -0.15
N ALA A 87 -15.98 -5.80 -0.32
CA ALA A 87 -15.84 -6.83 -1.36
C ALA A 87 -16.82 -8.01 -1.18
N ARG A 88 -17.23 -8.34 0.05
CA ARG A 88 -18.29 -9.33 0.30
C ARG A 88 -19.68 -8.81 -0.09
N LYS A 89 -19.95 -7.51 0.09
CA LYS A 89 -21.22 -6.86 -0.24
C LYS A 89 -21.39 -6.63 -1.74
N GLU A 90 -20.30 -6.40 -2.47
CA GLU A 90 -20.29 -6.20 -3.93
C GLU A 90 -20.72 -7.44 -4.73
N GLY A 91 -20.90 -8.59 -4.08
CA GLY A 91 -21.44 -9.78 -4.72
C GLY A 91 -20.45 -10.49 -5.64
N ASN A 92 -20.75 -11.76 -5.92
CA ASN A 92 -19.85 -12.73 -6.52
C ASN A 92 -19.62 -12.47 -8.02
N THR A 93 -18.82 -11.47 -8.38
CA THR A 93 -18.34 -11.25 -9.75
C THR A 93 -16.93 -11.84 -9.89
N ASN A 94 -16.87 -13.09 -10.37
CA ASN A 94 -15.69 -13.87 -10.73
C ASN A 94 -14.84 -14.44 -9.57
N ALA A 95 -15.07 -15.73 -9.29
CA ALA A 95 -14.43 -16.51 -8.22
C ALA A 95 -12.91 -16.31 -8.08
N THR A 96 -12.16 -16.20 -9.18
CA THR A 96 -10.69 -16.05 -9.15
C THR A 96 -10.24 -14.64 -8.73
N LYS A 97 -10.94 -13.58 -9.18
CA LYS A 97 -10.68 -12.19 -8.76
C LYS A 97 -11.06 -11.98 -7.29
N THR A 98 -12.16 -12.59 -6.87
CA THR A 98 -12.64 -12.52 -5.49
C THR A 98 -11.67 -13.23 -4.53
N GLU A 99 -11.11 -14.37 -4.90
CA GLU A 99 -10.17 -15.12 -4.05
C GLU A 99 -8.83 -14.39 -3.85
N LEU A 100 -8.27 -13.82 -4.93
CA LEU A 100 -7.02 -13.04 -4.88
C LEU A 100 -7.20 -11.71 -4.15
N LYS A 101 -8.33 -11.02 -4.34
CA LYS A 101 -8.70 -9.85 -3.53
C LYS A 101 -8.82 -10.24 -2.05
N ARG A 102 -9.48 -11.35 -1.73
CA ARG A 102 -9.64 -11.85 -0.36
C ARG A 102 -8.29 -12.17 0.31
N GLN A 103 -7.39 -12.91 -0.33
CA GLN A 103 -6.07 -13.24 0.23
C GLN A 103 -5.20 -12.01 0.50
N SER A 104 -5.28 -10.99 -0.36
CA SER A 104 -4.54 -9.73 -0.15
C SER A 104 -5.06 -8.90 1.03
N LEU A 105 -6.27 -9.21 1.51
CA LEU A 105 -6.97 -8.54 2.60
C LEU A 105 -6.92 -9.33 3.92
N ASP A 106 -6.21 -10.46 3.97
CA ASP A 106 -6.05 -11.21 5.21
C ASP A 106 -5.34 -10.36 6.27
N PRO A 107 -5.69 -10.51 7.56
CA PRO A 107 -5.03 -9.79 8.64
C PRO A 107 -3.53 -10.06 8.64
N ILE A 108 -2.75 -9.00 8.83
CA ILE A 108 -1.31 -9.13 9.09
C ILE A 108 -1.15 -9.69 10.49
N ASP A 109 -0.57 -10.89 10.59
CA ASP A 109 -0.06 -11.41 11.86
C ASP A 109 1.33 -10.80 12.14
N TYR A 110 1.49 -10.18 13.29
CA TYR A 110 2.73 -9.53 13.69
C TYR A 110 3.03 -9.78 15.16
N ASN A 111 4.07 -10.59 15.40
CA ASN A 111 4.70 -10.71 16.70
C ASN A 111 6.01 -9.87 16.74
N PRO A 112 6.02 -8.71 17.43
CA PRO A 112 7.22 -7.87 17.54
C PRO A 112 8.35 -8.51 18.37
N LEU A 113 8.03 -9.44 19.28
CA LEU A 113 8.99 -9.98 20.24
C LEU A 113 10.06 -10.87 19.59
N ASN A 114 9.80 -11.36 18.38
CA ASN A 114 10.71 -12.23 17.63
C ASN A 114 11.61 -11.45 16.65
N LYS A 115 11.58 -10.11 16.70
CA LYS A 115 12.25 -9.24 15.73
C LYS A 115 13.32 -8.37 16.39
N SER A 116 14.35 -8.01 15.62
CA SER A 116 15.36 -7.06 16.08
C SER A 116 14.77 -5.64 16.17
N ASN A 117 15.36 -4.75 16.98
CA ASN A 117 14.91 -3.35 17.06
C ASN A 117 14.95 -2.63 15.69
N LYS A 118 15.95 -2.94 14.86
CA LYS A 118 16.08 -2.40 13.51
C LYS A 118 14.90 -2.83 12.64
N ASP A 119 14.46 -4.08 12.76
CA ASP A 119 13.34 -4.61 11.99
C ASP A 119 12.00 -4.08 12.50
N ILE A 120 11.86 -3.88 13.81
CA ILE A 120 10.71 -3.18 14.41
C ILE A 120 10.62 -1.75 13.87
N LYS A 121 11.71 -0.97 13.91
CA LYS A 121 11.72 0.40 13.36
C LYS A 121 11.41 0.46 11.86
N LYS A 122 11.94 -0.49 11.07
CA LYS A 122 11.60 -0.62 9.64
C LYS A 122 10.11 -0.94 9.44
N PHE A 123 9.58 -1.84 10.26
CA PHE A 123 8.19 -2.26 10.20
C PHE A 123 7.23 -1.12 10.53
N ILE A 124 7.51 -0.34 11.59
CA ILE A 124 6.74 0.89 11.93
C ILE A 124 6.71 1.85 10.74
N LYS A 125 7.86 2.11 10.08
CA LYS A 125 7.95 2.97 8.88
C LYS A 125 7.21 2.40 7.67
N LEU A 126 7.14 1.08 7.54
CA LEU A 126 6.44 0.41 6.45
C LEU A 126 4.92 0.48 6.67
N ILE A 127 4.44 0.15 7.87
CA ILE A 127 3.03 0.23 8.23
C ILE A 127 2.51 1.67 8.18
N SER A 128 3.30 2.65 8.61
CA SER A 128 2.88 4.06 8.51
C SER A 128 2.69 4.52 7.06
N ARG A 129 3.29 3.83 6.08
CA ARG A 129 3.13 4.12 4.64
C ARG A 129 2.01 3.31 3.99
N LEU A 130 1.78 2.08 4.45
CA LEU A 130 0.72 1.21 3.93
C LEU A 130 -0.69 1.72 4.29
N ASP A 131 -0.77 2.61 5.28
CA ASP A 131 -2.02 3.08 5.85
C ASP A 131 -2.64 4.29 5.16
N THR A 132 -1.88 5.07 4.39
CA THR A 132 -2.52 6.19 3.70
C THR A 132 -3.17 5.67 2.42
N ASP A 133 -4.50 5.78 2.34
CA ASP A 133 -5.24 5.59 1.08
C ASP A 133 -4.58 6.39 -0.06
N ALA A 134 -3.98 7.53 0.27
CA ALA A 134 -3.16 8.35 -0.63
C ALA A 134 -1.93 7.63 -1.23
N ASP A 135 -1.23 6.74 -0.52
CA ASP A 135 -0.06 6.02 -1.06
C ASP A 135 -0.49 4.83 -1.93
N ARG A 136 -1.67 4.25 -1.67
CA ARG A 136 -2.31 3.24 -2.53
C ARG A 136 -2.83 3.87 -3.82
N ASP A 137 -3.59 4.96 -3.73
CA ASP A 137 -4.10 5.69 -4.89
C ASP A 137 -2.93 6.21 -5.72
N ARG A 138 -1.89 6.76 -5.08
CA ARG A 138 -0.68 7.21 -5.78
C ARG A 138 0.08 6.09 -6.48
N LYS A 139 0.24 4.91 -5.87
CA LYS A 139 0.95 3.77 -6.48
C LYS A 139 0.13 3.11 -7.57
N SER A 140 -1.18 2.99 -7.39
CA SER A 140 -2.07 2.43 -8.38
C SER A 140 -2.21 3.36 -9.58
N GLU A 141 -2.31 4.68 -9.37
CA GLU A 141 -2.24 5.67 -10.46
C GLU A 141 -0.87 5.69 -11.15
N LEU A 142 0.21 5.45 -10.40
CA LEU A 142 1.53 5.28 -11.00
C LEU A 142 1.58 4.02 -11.88
N TYR A 143 0.94 2.93 -11.47
CA TYR A 143 0.81 1.72 -12.28
C TYR A 143 0.04 2.01 -13.58
N LYS A 144 -1.11 2.68 -13.53
CA LYS A 144 -1.87 3.12 -14.71
C LYS A 144 -1.02 3.95 -15.67
N LYS A 145 -0.20 4.88 -15.15
CA LYS A 145 0.74 5.66 -15.95
C LYS A 145 1.82 4.79 -16.59
N ASN A 146 2.39 3.84 -15.86
CA ASN A 146 3.40 2.92 -16.38
C ASN A 146 2.81 2.00 -17.45
N TYR A 147 1.57 1.54 -17.29
CA TYR A 147 0.83 0.76 -18.27
C TYR A 147 0.68 1.51 -19.60
N LEU A 148 0.23 2.77 -19.56
CA LEU A 148 0.11 3.61 -20.75
C LEU A 148 1.45 3.93 -21.39
N LYS A 149 2.51 4.05 -20.59
CA LYS A 149 3.88 4.22 -21.09
C LYS A 149 4.40 2.96 -21.78
N ALA A 150 4.12 1.77 -21.24
CA ALA A 150 4.42 0.50 -21.90
C ALA A 150 3.67 0.39 -23.23
N ALA A 151 2.39 0.76 -23.27
CA ALA A 151 1.62 0.83 -24.51
C ALA A 151 2.24 1.78 -25.54
N GLU A 152 2.74 2.93 -25.11
CA GLU A 152 3.41 3.89 -26.00
C GLU A 152 4.70 3.32 -26.58
N ASN A 153 5.49 2.62 -25.76
CA ASN A 153 6.76 2.03 -26.17
C ASN A 153 6.57 0.84 -27.12
N GLU A 154 5.62 -0.05 -26.83
CA GLU A 154 5.46 -1.33 -27.54
C GLU A 154 4.49 -1.23 -28.74
N LEU A 155 3.44 -0.42 -28.62
CA LEU A 155 2.36 -0.32 -29.63
C LEU A 155 2.30 1.06 -30.31
N GLY A 156 3.10 2.03 -29.83
CA GLY A 156 3.17 3.38 -30.36
C GLY A 156 2.14 4.36 -29.80
N LYS A 157 2.42 5.65 -29.97
CA LYS A 157 1.64 6.78 -29.44
C LYS A 157 0.14 6.73 -29.74
N ARG A 158 -0.24 6.29 -30.95
CA ARG A 158 -1.65 6.24 -31.36
C ARG A 158 -2.42 5.15 -30.62
N ALA A 159 -1.79 3.99 -30.39
CA ALA A 159 -2.36 2.90 -29.63
C ALA A 159 -2.52 3.26 -28.15
N ALA A 160 -1.48 3.85 -27.55
CA ALA A 160 -1.52 4.34 -26.17
C ALA A 160 -2.66 5.34 -25.91
N ARG A 161 -2.95 6.24 -26.86
CA ARG A 161 -4.09 7.15 -26.75
C ARG A 161 -5.43 6.41 -26.73
N LYS A 162 -5.63 5.45 -27.63
CA LYS A 162 -6.87 4.65 -27.65
C LYS A 162 -7.06 3.87 -26.34
N LEU A 163 -5.97 3.33 -25.79
CA LEU A 163 -5.99 2.64 -24.50
C LEU A 163 -6.29 3.60 -23.35
N ALA A 164 -5.67 4.77 -23.33
CA ALA A 164 -5.94 5.82 -22.35
C ALA A 164 -7.41 6.26 -22.36
N ASP A 165 -8.03 6.30 -23.54
CA ASP A 165 -9.45 6.59 -23.69
C ASP A 165 -10.34 5.46 -23.15
N ALA A 166 -9.98 4.20 -23.44
CA ALA A 166 -10.72 3.03 -22.97
C ALA A 166 -10.72 2.90 -21.43
N ILE A 167 -9.61 3.23 -20.77
CA ILE A 167 -9.47 3.11 -19.30
C ILE A 167 -9.64 4.46 -18.57
N ARG A 168 -10.17 5.49 -19.24
CA ARG A 168 -10.22 6.85 -18.71
C ARG A 168 -10.97 6.94 -17.39
N GLY A 169 -12.10 6.23 -17.27
CA GLY A 169 -12.95 6.19 -16.08
C GLY A 169 -12.45 5.27 -14.96
N MET A 170 -11.46 4.42 -15.23
CA MET A 170 -10.96 3.45 -14.25
C MET A 170 -9.88 4.08 -13.37
N THR A 171 -9.91 3.81 -12.08
CA THR A 171 -8.82 4.06 -11.15
C THR A 171 -7.61 3.17 -11.49
N GLY A 172 -6.43 3.57 -11.05
CA GLY A 172 -5.23 2.77 -11.24
C GLY A 172 -5.29 1.40 -10.57
N GLN A 173 -6.10 1.25 -9.52
CA GLN A 173 -6.29 -0.05 -8.86
C GLN A 173 -7.16 -0.96 -9.72
N GLU A 174 -8.22 -0.45 -10.33
CA GLU A 174 -9.06 -1.22 -11.25
C GLU A 174 -8.27 -1.66 -12.49
N VAL A 175 -7.38 -0.79 -13.00
CA VAL A 175 -6.46 -1.14 -14.10
C VAL A 175 -5.49 -2.26 -13.68
N TYR A 176 -4.89 -2.15 -12.49
CA TYR A 176 -4.00 -3.19 -11.94
C TYR A 176 -4.73 -4.53 -11.78
N ASP A 177 -5.89 -4.52 -11.14
CA ASP A 177 -6.69 -5.72 -10.90
C ASP A 177 -7.16 -6.38 -12.21
N ALA A 178 -7.47 -5.59 -13.24
CA ALA A 178 -7.85 -6.10 -14.55
C ALA A 178 -6.68 -6.76 -15.28
N VAL A 179 -5.51 -6.09 -15.32
CA VAL A 179 -4.30 -6.65 -15.97
C VAL A 179 -3.83 -7.92 -15.26
N PHE A 180 -3.87 -7.96 -13.93
CA PHE A 180 -3.50 -9.15 -13.18
C PHE A 180 -4.44 -10.34 -13.42
N ALA A 181 -5.73 -10.06 -13.62
CA ALA A 181 -6.74 -11.10 -13.84
C ALA A 181 -6.79 -11.62 -15.28
N ASP A 182 -6.40 -10.80 -16.26
CA ASP A 182 -6.40 -11.18 -17.67
C ASP A 182 -5.02 -10.95 -18.29
N PRO A 183 -4.24 -12.03 -18.49
CA PRO A 183 -2.94 -11.98 -19.14
C PRO A 183 -2.96 -11.33 -20.53
N LEU A 184 -4.10 -11.30 -21.24
CA LEU A 184 -4.20 -10.63 -22.53
C LEU A 184 -4.01 -9.11 -22.44
N LEU A 185 -4.27 -8.53 -21.26
CA LEU A 185 -4.10 -7.11 -21.02
C LEU A 185 -2.65 -6.73 -20.70
N HIS A 186 -1.76 -7.69 -20.44
CA HIS A 186 -0.33 -7.42 -20.24
C HIS A 186 0.30 -6.86 -21.52
N ILE A 187 1.00 -5.74 -21.36
CA ILE A 187 1.80 -5.12 -22.41
C ILE A 187 3.26 -5.33 -22.02
N ASP A 188 3.77 -6.52 -22.34
CA ASP A 188 5.20 -6.85 -22.23
C ASP A 188 5.88 -6.61 -23.57
N THR A 189 7.19 -6.89 -23.70
CA THR A 189 7.90 -6.72 -24.97
C THR A 189 7.33 -7.64 -26.04
N ILE A 190 6.69 -7.06 -27.07
CA ILE A 190 6.01 -7.87 -28.10
C ILE A 190 6.77 -7.82 -29.41
N TYR A 191 7.33 -8.97 -29.79
CA TYR A 191 7.95 -9.16 -31.10
C TYR A 191 6.89 -9.41 -32.15
N PHE A 192 6.32 -8.34 -32.70
CA PHE A 192 5.43 -8.44 -33.84
C PHE A 192 6.24 -8.54 -35.14
N SER A 193 5.94 -9.54 -35.95
CA SER A 193 6.59 -9.75 -37.25
C SER A 193 6.01 -8.85 -38.34
N SER A 194 4.80 -8.30 -38.13
CA SER A 194 4.16 -7.36 -39.04
C SER A 194 3.23 -6.35 -38.33
N TYR A 195 2.97 -5.23 -38.99
CA TYR A 195 2.05 -4.18 -38.52
C TYR A 195 0.61 -4.69 -38.30
N TYR A 196 0.18 -5.70 -39.06
CA TYR A 196 -1.16 -6.28 -38.94
C TYR A 196 -1.36 -7.01 -37.61
N GLU A 197 -0.31 -7.65 -37.08
CA GLU A 197 -0.34 -8.32 -35.78
C GLU A 197 -0.45 -7.33 -34.62
N GLN A 198 0.24 -6.18 -34.72
CA GLN A 198 0.10 -5.07 -33.77
C GLN A 198 -1.34 -4.56 -33.70
N GLN A 199 -1.97 -4.36 -34.86
CA GLN A 199 -3.34 -3.84 -34.91
C GLN A 199 -4.37 -4.86 -34.41
N MET A 200 -4.19 -6.15 -34.70
CA MET A 200 -5.01 -7.22 -34.15
C MET A 200 -4.90 -7.32 -32.63
N PHE A 201 -3.67 -7.27 -32.11
CA PHE A 201 -3.42 -7.31 -30.68
C PHE A 201 -4.04 -6.11 -29.97
N LEU A 202 -3.85 -4.90 -30.50
CA LEU A 202 -4.51 -3.70 -30.00
C LEU A 202 -6.04 -3.82 -29.98
N ASN A 203 -6.64 -4.34 -31.05
CA ASN A 203 -8.09 -4.53 -31.12
C ASN A 203 -8.57 -5.54 -30.06
N ARG A 204 -7.81 -6.62 -29.81
CA ARG A 204 -8.12 -7.60 -28.76
C ARG A 204 -8.01 -7.00 -27.37
N ILE A 205 -6.97 -6.21 -27.10
CA ILE A 205 -6.82 -5.49 -25.84
C ILE A 205 -7.98 -4.52 -25.64
N LEU A 206 -8.33 -3.71 -26.65
CA LEU A 206 -9.42 -2.74 -26.55
C LEU A 206 -10.77 -3.43 -26.29
N ALA A 207 -11.08 -4.49 -27.02
CA ALA A 207 -12.28 -5.30 -26.78
C ALA A 207 -12.29 -5.96 -25.40
N THR A 208 -11.11 -6.24 -24.83
CA THR A 208 -10.99 -6.79 -23.47
C THR A 208 -11.19 -5.71 -22.43
N TRP A 209 -10.63 -4.51 -22.61
CA TRP A 209 -10.90 -3.35 -21.76
C TRP A 209 -12.37 -2.93 -21.80
N GLU A 210 -13.06 -3.04 -22.94
CA GLU A 210 -14.50 -2.79 -23.03
C GLU A 210 -15.31 -3.69 -22.10
N LYS A 211 -14.91 -4.96 -21.92
CA LYS A 211 -15.55 -5.86 -20.95
C LYS A 211 -15.36 -5.40 -19.50
N TYR A 212 -14.25 -4.73 -19.20
CA TYR A 212 -13.98 -4.17 -17.87
C TYR A 212 -14.58 -2.78 -17.66
N GLY A 213 -14.85 -2.02 -18.74
CA GLY A 213 -15.41 -0.67 -18.70
C GLY A 213 -16.94 -0.60 -18.83
N TYR A 214 -17.60 -1.64 -19.34
CA TYR A 214 -19.07 -1.69 -19.39
C TYR A 214 -19.72 -1.92 -18.01
N ASP A 215 -18.97 -2.45 -17.04
CA ASP A 215 -19.45 -2.78 -15.70
C ASP A 215 -19.37 -1.61 -14.71
N SER A 216 -18.77 -0.47 -15.07
CA SER A 216 -18.67 0.71 -14.17
C SER A 216 -19.83 1.70 -14.29
N ASN A 217 -20.88 1.37 -15.07
CA ASN A 217 -22.07 2.21 -15.28
C ASN A 217 -23.40 1.45 -15.07
N SER A 218 -23.38 0.31 -14.36
CA SER A 218 -24.58 -0.42 -13.93
C SER A 218 -24.74 -0.41 -12.42
#